data_AF-A0A401Q4K4-F1
#
_entry.id   AF-A0A401Q4K4-F1
#
_cell.length_a   1.000
_cell.length_b   1.000
_cell.length_c   1.000
_cell.angle_alpha   90.00
_cell.angle_beta   90.00
_cell.angle_gamma   90.00
#
_symmetry.space_group_name_H-M   'P 1'
#
loop_
_entity.id
_entity.type
_entity.pdbx_description
1 polymer ?
#
loop_
_entity_poly.entity_id
_entity_poly.type
_entity_poly.pdbx_seq_one_letter_code
_entity_poly.pdbx_strand_id
1 'polypeptide(L)' 'MDLGGLLYILDAKLGRTQCRKDADENLTSCSSTEVAGLAKKFLCHFEVLSTFWRDEKYLLQSNCKPLSRQE' A
#
# COMPACT_ATOMS: atom_id res chain seq x y z
N MET A 1 22.14 -13.47 -8.54
CA MET A 1 22.43 -12.22 -9.25
C MET A 1 22.13 -11.12 -8.25
N ASP A 2 23.14 -10.66 -7.54
CA ASP A 2 22.96 -9.63 -6.51
C ASP A 2 22.66 -8.32 -7.23
N LEU A 3 21.38 -8.00 -7.33
CA LEU A 3 20.95 -6.65 -7.64
C LEU A 3 21.40 -5.81 -6.44
N GLY A 4 22.53 -5.12 -6.57
CA GLY A 4 22.84 -4.06 -5.63
C GLY A 4 21.62 -3.14 -5.54
N GLY A 5 21.31 -2.65 -4.34
CA GLY A 5 20.21 -1.72 -4.14
C GLY A 5 19.88 -1.57 -2.66
N LEU A 6 18.78 -0.85 -2.40
CA LEU A 6 18.20 -0.75 -1.07
C LEU A 6 16.92 -1.58 -1.01
N LEU A 7 16.87 -2.50 -0.05
CA LEU A 7 15.65 -3.25 0.27
C LEU A 7 14.87 -2.49 1.34
N TYR A 8 13.68 -2.02 0.98
CA TYR A 8 12.72 -1.43 1.90
C TYR A 8 11.72 -2.49 2.35
N ILE A 9 11.64 -2.71 3.66
CA ILE A 9 10.67 -3.60 4.29
C ILE A 9 9.64 -2.71 4.99
N LEU A 10 8.39 -2.75 4.54
CA LEU A 10 7.34 -1.82 4.94
C LEU A 10 6.13 -2.58 5.50
N ASP A 11 5.78 -2.28 6.75
CA ASP A 11 4.48 -2.66 7.33
C ASP A 11 3.54 -1.46 7.31
N ALA A 12 2.55 -1.51 6.41
CA ALA A 12 1.62 -0.40 6.17
C ALA A 12 0.19 -0.78 6.55
N LYS A 13 -0.50 0.14 7.26
CA LYS A 13 -1.95 0.06 7.47
C LYS A 13 -2.65 0.78 6.32
N LEU A 14 -3.39 0.04 5.50
CA LEU A 14 -4.15 0.58 4.38
C LEU A 14 -5.64 0.64 4.73
N GLY A 15 -6.32 1.70 4.30
CA GLY A 15 -7.76 1.88 4.47
C GLY A 15 -8.42 2.24 3.14
N ARG A 16 -9.65 1.73 2.92
CA ARG A 16 -10.45 2.12 1.76
C ARG A 16 -10.78 3.61 1.81
N THR A 17 -10.54 4.32 0.72
CA THR A 17 -10.94 5.72 0.53
C THR A 17 -12.26 5.84 -0.23
N GLN A 18 -12.88 7.02 -0.25
CA GLN A 18 -14.08 7.25 -1.07
C GLN A 18 -13.80 7.36 -2.57
N CYS A 19 -12.55 7.61 -2.95
CA CYS A 19 -12.18 7.86 -4.34
C CYS A 19 -12.16 6.58 -5.16
N ARG A 20 -12.42 6.73 -6.45
CA ARG A 20 -12.32 5.63 -7.41
C ARG A 20 -10.90 5.62 -7.97
N LYS A 21 -10.41 4.43 -8.31
CA LYS A 21 -9.15 4.31 -9.03
C LYS A 21 -9.34 4.89 -10.43
N ASP A 22 -8.30 5.56 -10.93
CA ASP A 22 -8.22 6.10 -12.29
C ASP A 22 -9.29 7.14 -12.63
N ALA A 23 -10.03 7.63 -11.62
CA ALA A 23 -10.73 8.88 -11.74
C ALA A 23 -9.67 10.00 -11.70
N ASP A 24 -9.78 10.96 -12.61
CA ASP A 24 -8.88 12.12 -12.71
C ASP A 24 -9.18 13.11 -11.56
N GLU A 25 -9.01 12.63 -10.33
CA GLU A 25 -9.32 13.32 -9.08
C GLU A 25 -8.06 13.43 -8.21
N ASN A 26 -7.97 14.52 -7.45
CA ASN A 26 -6.82 14.76 -6.58
C ASN A 26 -6.81 13.76 -5.41
N LEU A 27 -5.93 12.77 -5.48
CA LEU A 27 -5.80 11.70 -4.49
C LEU A 27 -5.49 12.19 -3.07
N THR A 28 -4.85 13.37 -2.92
CA THR A 28 -4.56 13.93 -1.58
C THR A 28 -5.81 14.38 -0.83
N SER A 29 -6.92 14.60 -1.54
CA SER A 29 -8.22 14.96 -0.95
C SER A 29 -9.07 13.75 -0.55
N CYS A 30 -8.59 12.53 -0.84
CA CYS A 30 -9.33 11.30 -0.59
C CYS A 30 -9.24 10.86 0.87
N SER A 31 -10.30 11.14 1.64
CA SER A 31 -10.46 10.62 3.00
C SER A 31 -10.77 9.11 3.02
N SER A 32 -10.73 8.51 4.20
CA SER A 32 -11.16 7.13 4.40
C SER A 32 -12.69 7.03 4.37
N THR A 33 -13.22 5.98 3.76
CA THR A 33 -14.66 5.68 3.82
C THR A 33 -15.04 5.12 5.19
N GLU A 34 -16.03 5.76 5.84
CA GLU A 34 -16.62 5.29 7.09
C GLU A 34 -17.94 4.53 6.90
N VAL A 35 -18.41 4.40 5.65
CA VAL A 35 -19.64 3.68 5.32
C VAL A 35 -19.56 2.23 5.80
N ALA A 36 -20.49 1.86 6.67
CA ALA A 36 -20.60 0.51 7.23
C ALA A 36 -20.68 -0.54 6.11
N GLY A 37 -19.90 -1.62 6.23
CA GLY A 37 -19.78 -2.66 5.20
C GLY A 37 -18.82 -2.34 4.04
N LEU A 38 -18.46 -1.07 3.84
CA LEU A 38 -17.46 -0.66 2.84
C LEU A 38 -16.11 -0.29 3.47
N ALA A 39 -16.12 0.17 4.73
CA ALA A 39 -14.92 0.42 5.51
C ALA A 39 -14.10 -0.88 5.67
N LYS A 40 -12.99 -0.97 4.93
CA LYS A 40 -12.05 -2.08 4.98
C LYS A 40 -10.66 -1.56 5.31
N LYS A 41 -10.02 -2.18 6.30
CA LYS A 41 -8.64 -1.90 6.69
C LYS A 41 -7.81 -3.15 6.50
N PHE A 42 -6.56 -3.00 6.10
CA PHE A 42 -5.60 -4.08 5.90
C PHE A 42 -4.29 -3.74 6.56
N LEU A 43 -3.63 -4.74 7.14
CA LEU A 43 -2.20 -4.68 7.42
C LEU A 43 -1.47 -5.35 6.26
N CYS A 44 -0.57 -4.62 5.63
CA CYS A 44 0.19 -5.10 4.48
C CYS A 44 1.68 -5.05 4.77
N HIS A 45 2.35 -6.15 4.47
CA HIS A 45 3.79 -6.27 4.43
C HIS A 45 4.27 -6.18 2.99
N PHE A 46 5.23 -5.31 2.72
CA PHE A 46 5.85 -5.14 1.42
C PHE A 46 7.37 -5.21 1.51
N GLU A 47 7.97 -5.91 0.56
CA GLU A 47 9.41 -5.85 0.32
C GLU A 47 9.63 -5.19 -1.04
N VAL A 48 10.29 -4.03 -1.05
CA VAL A 48 10.53 -3.23 -2.25
C VAL A 48 12.03 -3.06 -2.43
N LEU A 49 12.57 -3.60 -3.51
CA LEU A 49 13.94 -3.35 -3.92
C LEU A 49 13.98 -2.08 -4.76
N SER A 50 14.77 -1.10 -4.33
CA SER A 50 15.07 0.12 -5.09
C SER A 50 16.50 0.06 -5.60
N THR A 51 16.66 -0.04 -6.91
CA THR A 51 17.95 0.11 -7.59
C THR A 51 18.12 1.58 -7.95
N PHE A 52 18.34 2.42 -6.94
CA PHE A 52 18.25 3.89 -7.06
C PHE A 52 19.15 4.51 -8.14
N TRP A 53 20.23 3.84 -8.55
CA TRP A 53 21.10 4.28 -9.65
C TRP A 53 20.58 3.93 -11.05
N ARG A 54 19.47 3.19 -11.15
CA ARG A 54 18.76 2.85 -12.39
C ARG A 54 17.35 3.43 -12.42
N ASP A 55 16.92 4.13 -11.37
CA ASP A 55 15.54 4.60 -11.18
C ASP A 55 14.47 3.49 -11.24
N GLU A 56 14.84 2.24 -10.94
CA GLU A 56 13.90 1.12 -10.94
C GLU A 56 13.50 0.74 -9.51
N LYS A 57 12.25 0.29 -9.37
CA LYS A 57 11.72 -0.28 -8.13
C LYS A 57 11.02 -1.58 -8.46
N TYR A 58 11.31 -2.59 -7.66
CA TYR A 58 10.74 -3.93 -7.79
C TYR A 58 9.98 -4.28 -6.53
N LEU A 59 8.72 -4.66 -6.68
CA LEU A 59 7.94 -5.25 -5.59
C LEU A 59 8.28 -6.73 -5.51
N LEU A 60 9.10 -7.09 -4.52
CA LEU A 60 9.57 -8.47 -4.33
C LEU A 60 8.52 -9.30 -3.57
N GLN A 61 7.92 -8.72 -2.53
CA GLN A 61 6.83 -9.34 -1.79
C GLN A 61 5.70 -8.36 -1.51
N SER A 62 4.47 -8.89 -1.50
CA SER A 62 3.28 -8.18 -1.09
C SER A 62 2.31 -9.15 -0.42
N ASN A 63 2.08 -8.96 0.87
CA ASN A 63 1.11 -9.75 1.64
C ASN A 63 0.21 -8.81 2.43
N CYS A 64 -1.10 -8.90 2.21
CA CYS A 64 -2.09 -8.11 2.93
C CYS A 64 -3.07 -9.02 3.66
N LYS A 65 -3.37 -8.68 4.91
CA LYS A 65 -4.40 -9.36 5.70
C LYS A 65 -5.44 -8.34 6.18
N PRO A 66 -6.75 -8.69 6.17
CA PRO A 66 -7.76 -7.85 6.78
C PRO A 66 -7.39 -7.51 8.22
N LEU A 67 -7.42 -6.23 8.55
CA LEU A 67 -7.22 -5.75 9.92
C LEU A 67 -8.57 -5.90 10.63
N SER A 68 -8.82 -7.10 11.17
CA SER A 68 -10.02 -7.36 11.98
C SER A 68 -10.01 -6.42 13.18
N ARG A 69 -11.10 -5.69 13.38
CA ARG A 69 -11.32 -4.89 14.59
C ARG A 69 -11.38 -5.87 15.77
N GLN A 70 -10.35 -5.89 16.62
CA GLN A 70 -10.56 -6.33 17.99
C GLN A 70 -11.39 -5.22 18.63
N GLU A 71 -12.65 -5.54 18.94
CA GLU A 71 -13.51 -4.73 19.79
C GLU A 71 -13.03 -4.77 21.25
#